data_AF-A0A936L5P7-F1
#
_entry.id   AF-A0A936L5P7-F1
#
_cell.length_a   1.000
_cell.length_b   1.000
_cell.length_c   1.000
_cell.angle_alpha   90.00
_cell.angle_beta   90.00
_cell.angle_gamma   90.00
#
_symmetry.space_group_name_H-M   'P 1'
#
loop_
_entity.id
_entity.type
_entity.pdbx_description
1 polymer ?
#
loop_
_entity_poly.entity_id
_entity_poly.type
_entity_poly.pdbx_seq_one_letter_code
_entity_poly.pdbx_strand_id
1 'polypeptide(L)'
;MYNFFAKNGTTVAMLTALAVTLIFIISAVTGMSSDGYAVGTDLAGMGKEKVAQMGYFDIGLSLTIFLLVSSLILLVIFGVWTLIKFPKALKSTIIFSGLLLGLFFALYATATKESTGKLGRALEEFQISDSVNSFVTAGLWSMIIMSLGAVLIMVAMEVRNMFK
;
A
#
# COMPACT_ATOMS: atom_id res chain seq x y z
N MET A 1 14.33 -13.84 -19.56
CA MET A 1 13.79 -12.98 -18.49
C MET A 1 12.41 -12.40 -18.80
N TYR A 2 12.16 -11.83 -19.98
CA TYR A 2 10.84 -11.25 -20.32
C TYR A 2 9.65 -12.21 -20.10
N ASN A 3 9.75 -13.46 -20.56
CA ASN A 3 8.66 -14.45 -20.41
C ASN A 3 8.39 -14.84 -18.94
N PHE A 4 9.39 -14.74 -18.06
CA PHE A 4 9.21 -15.04 -16.63
C PHE A 4 8.39 -13.96 -15.95
N PHE A 5 8.74 -12.69 -16.16
CA PHE A 5 7.99 -11.55 -15.61
C PHE A 5 6.62 -11.39 -16.27
N ALA A 6 6.49 -11.69 -17.57
CA ALA A 6 5.20 -11.65 -18.25
C ALA A 6 4.22 -12.73 -17.72
N LYS A 7 4.72 -13.91 -17.33
CA LYS A 7 3.89 -15.01 -16.83
C LYS A 7 3.67 -14.96 -15.31
N ASN A 8 4.68 -14.57 -14.55
CA ASN A 8 4.68 -14.62 -13.09
C ASN A 8 4.70 -13.24 -12.44
N GLY A 9 4.44 -12.17 -13.18
CA GLY A 9 4.57 -10.78 -12.70
C GLY A 9 3.77 -10.51 -11.42
N THR A 10 2.56 -11.03 -11.31
CA THR A 10 1.72 -10.92 -10.11
C THR A 10 2.33 -11.64 -8.91
N THR A 11 2.85 -12.86 -9.10
CA THR A 11 3.55 -13.62 -8.04
C THR A 11 4.81 -12.91 -7.58
N VAL A 12 5.60 -12.36 -8.51
CA VAL A 12 6.81 -11.62 -8.18
C VAL A 12 6.47 -10.34 -7.42
N ALA A 13 5.43 -9.61 -7.83
CA ALA A 13 4.94 -8.42 -7.11
C ALA A 13 4.52 -8.77 -5.67
N MET A 14 3.78 -9.87 -5.48
CA MET A 14 3.36 -10.33 -4.15
C MET A 14 4.56 -10.70 -3.27
N LEU A 15 5.52 -11.47 -3.79
CA LEU A 15 6.73 -11.85 -3.05
C LEU A 15 7.59 -10.64 -2.70
N THR A 16 7.66 -9.66 -3.61
CA THR A 16 8.38 -8.41 -3.37
C THR A 16 7.71 -7.60 -2.26
N ALA A 17 6.38 -7.48 -2.29
CA ALA A 17 5.62 -6.81 -1.24
C ALA A 17 5.83 -7.49 0.12
N LEU A 18 5.75 -8.82 0.17
CA LEU A 18 6.01 -9.59 1.39
C LEU A 18 7.44 -9.35 1.92
N ALA A 19 8.44 -9.37 1.05
CA ALA A 19 9.83 -9.13 1.44
C ALA A 19 10.03 -7.72 2.03
N VAL A 20 9.42 -6.69 1.41
CA VAL A 20 9.47 -5.31 1.90
C VAL A 20 8.82 -5.19 3.28
N THR A 21 7.65 -5.80 3.46
CA THR A 21 6.97 -5.82 4.76
C THR A 21 7.82 -6.52 5.83
N LEU A 22 8.45 -7.64 5.50
CA LEU A 22 9.34 -8.35 6.43
C LEU A 22 10.57 -7.50 6.80
N ILE A 23 11.21 -6.85 5.83
CA ILE A 23 12.35 -5.95 6.07
C ILE A 23 11.95 -4.82 7.02
N PHE A 24 10.79 -4.21 6.80
CA PHE A 24 10.25 -3.17 7.67
C PHE A 24 10.02 -3.67 9.10
N ILE A 25 9.32 -4.81 9.27
CA ILE A 25 9.03 -5.37 10.59
C ILE A 25 10.32 -5.72 11.32
N ILE A 26 11.27 -6.37 10.65
CA ILE A 26 12.56 -6.75 11.24
C ILE A 26 13.30 -5.49 11.69
N SER A 27 13.48 -4.51 10.82
CA SER A 27 14.16 -3.26 11.15
C SER A 27 13.51 -2.52 12.31
N ALA A 28 12.19 -2.40 12.30
CA ALA A 28 11.43 -1.75 13.36
C ALA A 28 11.61 -2.47 14.70
N VAL A 29 11.43 -3.80 14.74
CA VAL A 29 11.55 -4.59 15.97
C VAL A 29 12.98 -4.58 16.50
N THR A 30 13.98 -4.77 15.64
CA THR A 30 15.39 -4.77 16.06
C THR A 30 15.84 -3.39 16.54
N GLY A 31 15.44 -2.32 15.84
CA GLY A 31 15.79 -0.94 16.20
C GLY A 31 15.10 -0.45 17.48
N MET A 32 13.83 -0.80 17.68
CA MET A 32 13.17 -0.53 18.96
C MET A 32 13.83 -1.29 20.11
N SER A 33 14.19 -2.56 19.89
CA SER A 33 14.83 -3.39 20.92
C SER A 33 16.23 -2.88 21.28
N SER A 34 17.00 -2.36 20.32
CA SER A 34 18.32 -1.76 20.59
C SER A 34 18.23 -0.49 21.43
N ASP A 35 17.15 0.28 21.27
CA ASP A 35 16.87 1.48 22.06
C ASP A 35 16.16 1.18 23.39
N GLY A 36 15.89 -0.10 23.70
CA GLY A 36 15.26 -0.54 24.95
C GLY A 36 13.73 -0.44 24.97
N TYR A 37 13.08 -0.24 23.83
CA TYR A 37 11.62 -0.17 23.70
C TYR A 37 11.01 -1.52 23.33
N ALA A 38 9.85 -1.84 23.93
CA ALA A 38 9.06 -2.99 23.54
C ALA A 38 8.17 -2.66 22.33
N VAL A 39 7.76 -3.69 21.56
CA VAL A 39 6.85 -3.55 20.40
C VAL A 39 5.48 -2.96 20.78
N GLY A 40 5.13 -2.93 22.07
CA GLY A 40 3.91 -2.32 22.59
C GLY A 40 4.05 -0.88 23.09
N THR A 41 5.27 -0.33 23.14
CA THR A 41 5.52 1.02 23.67
C THR A 41 4.85 2.07 22.78
N ASP A 42 4.17 3.04 23.41
CA ASP A 42 3.61 4.19 22.71
C ASP A 42 4.71 5.18 22.37
N LEU A 43 5.32 4.99 21.19
CA LEU A 43 6.40 5.85 20.73
C LEU A 43 5.90 7.25 20.35
N ALA A 44 4.64 7.37 19.91
CA ALA A 44 4.07 8.65 19.47
C ALA A 44 4.03 9.66 20.62
N GLY A 45 3.63 9.21 21.82
CA GLY A 45 3.57 10.06 23.02
C GLY A 45 4.92 10.47 23.62
N MET A 46 6.06 10.11 23.01
CA MET A 46 7.39 10.55 23.46
C MET A 46 7.81 11.91 22.90
N GLY A 47 6.94 12.56 22.13
CA GLY A 47 7.16 13.88 21.57
C GLY A 47 7.94 13.88 20.26
N LYS A 48 7.63 14.87 19.40
CA LYS A 48 8.14 14.96 18.02
C LYS A 48 9.66 14.92 17.89
N GLU A 49 10.38 15.52 18.83
CA GLU A 49 11.86 15.59 18.77
C GLU A 49 12.51 14.21 18.91
N LYS A 50 12.00 13.38 19.82
CA LYS A 50 12.53 12.03 19.99
C LYS A 50 12.07 11.10 18.88
N VAL A 51 10.81 11.20 18.45
CA VAL A 51 10.28 10.36 17.36
C VAL A 51 10.95 10.68 16.03
N ALA A 52 11.25 11.95 15.74
CA ALA A 52 11.96 12.32 14.51
C ALA A 52 13.40 11.79 14.44
N GLN A 53 14.00 11.44 15.58
CA GLN A 53 15.34 10.84 15.64
C GLN A 53 15.30 9.31 15.47
N MET A 54 14.12 8.70 15.40
CA MET A 54 13.92 7.25 15.28
C MET A 54 13.98 6.78 13.83
N GLY A 55 15.18 6.51 13.34
CA GLY A 55 15.39 6.06 11.95
C GLY A 55 14.97 4.61 11.65
N TYR A 56 14.47 3.85 12.62
CA TYR A 56 14.16 2.42 12.44
C TYR A 56 12.96 2.15 11.52
N PHE A 57 12.07 3.14 11.34
CA PHE A 57 10.94 3.09 10.41
C PHE A 57 11.29 3.61 9.01
N ASP A 58 12.38 4.39 8.89
CA ASP A 58 12.75 5.07 7.64
C ASP A 58 13.08 4.10 6.52
N ILE A 59 13.64 2.92 6.84
CA ILE A 59 13.95 1.93 5.80
C ILE A 59 12.69 1.42 5.10
N GLY A 60 11.60 1.21 5.84
CA GLY A 60 10.34 0.78 5.26
C GLY A 60 9.74 1.88 4.40
N LEU A 61 9.71 3.10 4.92
CA LEU A 61 9.19 4.25 4.20
C LEU A 61 10.00 4.53 2.92
N SER A 62 11.32 4.54 3.01
CA SER A 62 12.23 4.78 1.89
C SER A 62 12.09 3.70 0.82
N LEU A 63 11.98 2.43 1.21
CA LEU A 63 11.79 1.32 0.28
C LEU A 63 10.43 1.38 -0.41
N THR A 64 9.36 1.73 0.31
CA THR A 64 8.04 1.95 -0.28
C THR A 64 8.03 3.13 -1.24
N ILE A 65 8.66 4.26 -0.88
CA ILE A 65 8.80 5.42 -1.78
C ILE A 65 9.57 5.04 -3.04
N PHE A 66 10.68 4.33 -2.89
CA PHE A 66 11.48 3.85 -4.01
C PHE A 66 10.67 2.95 -4.96
N LEU A 67 9.89 2.02 -4.42
CA LEU A 67 9.03 1.14 -5.19
C LEU A 67 7.89 1.90 -5.88
N LEU A 68 7.31 2.89 -5.21
CA LEU A 68 6.26 3.73 -5.78
C LEU A 68 6.79 4.55 -6.95
N VAL A 69 7.91 5.25 -6.77
CA VAL A 69 8.53 6.09 -7.80
C VAL A 69 8.98 5.24 -8.98
N SER A 70 9.64 4.11 -8.76
CA SER A 70 10.03 3.21 -9.83
C SER A 70 8.83 2.64 -10.57
N SER A 71 7.76 2.25 -9.86
CA SER A 71 6.52 1.77 -10.48
C SER A 71 5.86 2.85 -11.34
N LEU A 72 5.82 4.11 -10.89
CA LEU A 72 5.28 5.22 -11.67
C LEU A 72 6.09 5.46 -12.94
N ILE A 73 7.42 5.48 -12.86
CA ILE A 73 8.29 5.64 -14.02
C ILE A 73 8.05 4.52 -15.03
N LEU A 74 8.04 3.27 -14.57
CA LEU A 74 7.79 2.11 -15.43
C LEU A 74 6.38 2.13 -16.03
N LEU A 75 5.37 2.55 -15.26
CA LEU A 75 4.00 2.70 -15.73
C LEU A 75 3.91 3.75 -16.83
N VAL A 76 4.60 4.89 -16.70
CA VAL A 76 4.61 5.92 -17.76
C VAL A 76 5.32 5.38 -19.00
N ILE A 77 6.53 4.84 -18.88
CA ILE A 77 7.31 4.36 -20.02
C ILE A 77 6.58 3.23 -20.74
N PHE A 78 6.22 2.16 -20.03
CA PHE A 78 5.58 1.00 -20.64
C PHE A 78 4.10 1.23 -20.93
N GLY A 79 3.40 2.04 -20.14
CA GLY A 79 2.00 2.39 -20.38
C GLY A 79 1.84 3.22 -21.64
N VAL A 80 2.64 4.28 -21.82
CA VAL A 80 2.63 5.10 -23.04
C VAL A 80 3.09 4.28 -24.25
N TRP A 81 4.12 3.44 -24.10
CA TRP A 81 4.57 2.58 -25.20
C TRP A 81 3.47 1.57 -25.63
N THR A 82 2.78 0.97 -24.66
CA THR A 82 1.68 0.04 -24.94
C THR A 82 0.48 0.77 -25.55
N LEU A 83 0.21 2.00 -25.13
CA LEU A 83 -0.79 2.89 -25.75
C LEU A 83 -0.56 3.09 -27.24
N ILE A 84 0.68 3.37 -27.62
CA ILE A 84 1.04 3.64 -29.02
C ILE A 84 0.99 2.34 -29.85
N LYS A 85 1.52 1.23 -29.33
CA LYS A 85 1.63 -0.02 -30.10
C LYS A 85 0.33 -0.85 -30.13
N PHE A 86 -0.44 -0.84 -29.05
CA PHE A 86 -1.59 -1.73 -28.86
C PHE A 86 -2.82 -1.01 -28.27
N PRO A 87 -3.35 0.02 -28.95
CA PRO A 87 -4.47 0.82 -28.43
C PRO A 87 -5.75 0.00 -28.18
N LYS A 88 -5.97 -1.09 -28.91
CA LYS A 88 -7.14 -1.97 -28.72
C LYS A 88 -7.05 -2.84 -27.46
N ALA A 89 -5.85 -3.17 -27.00
CA ALA A 89 -5.63 -3.98 -25.80
C ALA A 89 -5.89 -3.17 -24.51
N LEU A 90 -5.92 -1.83 -24.59
CA LEU A 90 -6.12 -0.96 -23.43
C LEU A 90 -7.54 -0.90 -22.88
N LYS A 91 -8.55 -1.40 -23.59
CA LYS A 91 -9.94 -1.24 -23.14
C LYS A 91 -10.15 -1.84 -21.75
N SER A 92 -9.64 -3.05 -21.50
CA SER A 92 -9.72 -3.68 -20.19
C SER A 92 -8.91 -2.91 -19.14
N THR A 93 -7.68 -2.53 -19.46
CA THR A 93 -6.80 -1.81 -18.52
C THR A 93 -7.35 -0.45 -18.11
N ILE A 94 -7.91 0.33 -19.05
CA ILE A 94 -8.53 1.63 -18.75
C ILE A 94 -9.77 1.45 -17.89
N ILE A 95 -10.61 0.45 -18.20
CA ILE A 95 -11.83 0.18 -17.42
C ILE A 95 -11.46 -0.20 -15.98
N PHE A 96 -10.53 -1.13 -15.78
CA PHE A 96 -10.11 -1.55 -14.45
C PHE A 96 -9.42 -0.43 -13.67
N SER A 97 -8.50 0.32 -14.28
CA SER A 97 -7.87 1.47 -13.63
C SER A 97 -8.88 2.57 -13.29
N GLY A 98 -9.86 2.83 -14.16
CA GLY A 98 -10.93 3.78 -13.91
C GLY A 98 -11.84 3.34 -12.76
N LEU A 99 -12.16 2.05 -12.67
CA LEU A 99 -12.95 1.49 -11.58
C LEU A 99 -12.22 1.61 -10.23
N LEU A 100 -10.91 1.36 -10.25
CA LEU A 100 -10.04 1.42 -9.06
C LEU A 100 -9.87 2.87 -8.57
N LEU A 101 -9.66 3.82 -9.49
CA LEU A 101 -9.65 5.25 -9.17
C LEU A 101 -11.01 5.71 -8.67
N GLY A 102 -12.11 5.27 -9.31
CA GLY A 102 -13.46 5.59 -8.87
C GLY A 102 -13.75 5.11 -7.45
N LEU A 103 -13.33 3.88 -7.11
CA LEU A 103 -13.43 3.34 -5.76
C LEU A 103 -12.61 4.18 -4.77
N PHE A 104 -11.35 4.52 -5.10
CA PHE A 104 -10.51 5.34 -4.24
C PHE A 104 -11.13 6.72 -4.00
N PHE A 105 -11.62 7.40 -5.03
CA PHE A 105 -12.26 8.70 -4.88
C PHE A 105 -13.57 8.62 -4.09
N ALA A 106 -14.35 7.56 -4.27
CA ALA A 106 -15.56 7.32 -3.47
C ALA A 106 -15.20 7.13 -1.98
N LEU A 107 -14.16 6.36 -1.68
CA LEU A 107 -13.66 6.19 -0.31
C LEU A 107 -13.03 7.47 0.24
N TYR A 108 -12.34 8.25 -0.57
CA TYR A 108 -11.79 9.54 -0.15
C TYR A 108 -12.90 10.54 0.20
N ALA A 109 -13.95 10.61 -0.61
CA ALA A 109 -15.09 11.49 -0.35
C ALA A 109 -15.93 11.05 0.86
N THR A 110 -15.93 9.75 1.17
CA THR A 110 -16.68 9.17 2.31
C THR A 110 -15.80 8.86 3.52
N ALA A 111 -14.51 9.14 3.44
CA ALA A 111 -13.56 8.86 4.51
C ALA A 111 -13.95 9.66 5.75
N THR A 112 -14.47 8.96 6.75
CA THR A 112 -14.65 9.52 8.08
C THR A 112 -13.26 9.69 8.66
N LYS A 113 -12.91 10.93 9.01
CA LYS A 113 -11.57 11.26 9.53
C LYS A 113 -11.26 10.37 10.72
N GLU A 114 -10.12 9.70 10.68
CA GLU A 114 -9.71 8.82 11.77
C GLU A 114 -9.18 9.69 12.92
N SER A 115 -10.07 10.02 13.86
CA SER A 115 -9.77 10.81 15.07
C SER A 115 -9.69 9.97 16.35
N THR A 116 -9.88 8.66 16.23
CA THR A 116 -9.97 7.74 17.38
C THR A 116 -8.82 6.74 17.36
N GLY A 117 -8.35 6.33 18.54
CA GLY A 117 -7.28 5.33 18.70
C GLY A 117 -5.86 5.88 18.58
N LYS A 118 -4.88 4.98 18.44
CA LYS A 118 -3.45 5.34 18.37
C LYS A 118 -3.10 6.15 17.11
N LEU A 119 -3.81 5.92 16.00
CA LEU A 119 -3.62 6.67 14.75
C LEU A 119 -4.13 8.12 14.89
N GLY A 120 -5.31 8.31 15.46
CA GLY A 120 -5.89 9.64 15.70
C GLY A 120 -5.01 10.51 16.60
N ARG A 121 -4.43 9.94 17.67
CA ARG A 121 -3.48 10.66 18.54
C ARG A 121 -2.21 11.06 17.81
N ALA A 122 -1.64 10.17 17.00
CA ALA A 122 -0.46 10.51 16.20
C ALA A 122 -0.78 11.61 15.17
N LEU A 123 -1.94 11.57 14.52
CA LEU A 123 -2.35 12.60 13.55
C LEU A 123 -2.48 13.99 14.20
N GLU A 124 -3.09 14.05 15.39
CA GLU A 124 -3.24 15.27 16.17
C GLU A 124 -1.90 15.78 16.69
N GLU A 125 -1.08 14.90 17.28
CA GLU A 125 0.23 15.24 17.81
C GLU A 125 1.14 15.76 16.69
N PHE A 126 1.22 15.08 15.54
CA PHE A 126 2.04 15.48 14.40
C PHE A 126 1.46 16.62 13.55
N GLN A 127 0.26 17.14 13.88
CA GLN A 127 -0.43 18.20 13.13
C GLN A 127 -0.55 17.90 11.62
N ILE A 128 -0.89 16.65 11.29
CA ILE A 128 -1.09 16.24 9.90
C ILE A 128 -2.36 16.90 9.37
N SER A 129 -2.29 17.46 8.15
CA SER A 129 -3.44 18.12 7.55
C SER A 129 -4.59 17.13 7.27
N ASP A 130 -5.82 17.62 7.40
CA ASP A 130 -7.02 16.83 7.17
C ASP A 130 -7.05 16.14 5.80
N SER A 131 -6.53 16.82 4.77
CA SER A 131 -6.45 16.28 3.41
C SER A 131 -5.54 15.06 3.33
N VAL A 132 -4.38 15.11 4.01
CA VAL A 132 -3.45 13.99 4.07
C VAL A 132 -4.04 12.82 4.87
N ASN A 133 -4.74 13.12 5.97
CA ASN A 133 -5.40 12.09 6.77
C ASN A 133 -6.48 11.33 5.96
N SER A 134 -7.37 12.06 5.27
CA SER A 134 -8.39 11.45 4.40
C SER A 134 -7.76 10.66 3.25
N PHE A 135 -6.64 11.12 2.70
CA PHE A 135 -5.92 10.42 1.62
C PHE A 135 -5.34 9.09 2.11
N VAL A 136 -4.67 9.09 3.26
CA VAL A 136 -4.10 7.87 3.86
C VAL A 136 -5.21 6.88 4.23
N THR A 137 -6.26 7.37 4.89
CA THR A 137 -7.41 6.55 5.31
C THR A 137 -8.09 5.89 4.11
N ALA A 138 -8.38 6.66 3.05
CA ALA A 138 -8.98 6.14 1.84
C ALA A 138 -8.09 5.13 1.13
N GLY A 139 -6.77 5.35 1.11
CA GLY A 139 -5.79 4.42 0.57
C GLY A 139 -5.77 3.09 1.30
N LEU A 140 -5.75 3.11 2.63
CA LEU A 140 -5.80 1.91 3.47
C LEU A 140 -7.09 1.13 3.26
N TRP A 141 -8.25 1.79 3.29
CA TRP A 141 -9.53 1.13 3.05
C TRP A 141 -9.65 0.56 1.64
N SER A 142 -9.14 1.28 0.63
CA SER A 142 -9.11 0.78 -0.75
C SER A 142 -8.29 -0.51 -0.84
N MET A 143 -7.12 -0.55 -0.20
CA MET A 143 -6.27 -1.74 -0.14
C MET A 143 -6.99 -2.90 0.56
N ILE A 144 -7.58 -2.67 1.73
CA ILE A 144 -8.27 -3.70 2.52
C ILE A 144 -9.43 -4.31 1.73
N ILE A 145 -10.28 -3.47 1.12
CA ILE A 145 -11.43 -3.94 0.32
C ILE A 145 -10.95 -4.77 -0.87
N MET A 146 -9.89 -4.34 -1.56
CA MET A 146 -9.34 -5.10 -2.68
C MET A 146 -8.73 -6.44 -2.26
N SER A 147 -7.99 -6.47 -1.15
CA SER A 147 -7.42 -7.71 -0.63
C SER A 147 -8.50 -8.70 -0.18
N LEU A 148 -9.48 -8.24 0.60
CA LEU A 148 -10.62 -9.08 1.01
C LEU A 148 -11.45 -9.52 -0.19
N GLY A 149 -11.75 -8.60 -1.11
CA GLY A 149 -12.47 -8.89 -2.34
C GLY A 149 -11.78 -9.95 -3.19
N ALA A 150 -10.45 -9.89 -3.31
CA ALA A 150 -9.67 -10.89 -4.04
C ALA A 150 -9.79 -12.28 -3.39
N VAL A 151 -9.70 -12.38 -2.07
CA VAL A 151 -9.87 -13.65 -1.34
C VAL A 151 -11.29 -14.20 -1.53
N LEU A 152 -12.32 -13.36 -1.38
CA LEU A 152 -13.71 -13.78 -1.57
C LEU A 152 -13.99 -14.27 -2.99
N ILE A 153 -13.47 -13.57 -4.00
CA ILE A 153 -13.61 -13.99 -5.41
C ILE A 153 -12.88 -15.30 -5.65
N MET A 154 -11.67 -15.48 -5.11
CA MET A 154 -10.91 -16.73 -5.22
C MET A 154 -11.72 -17.91 -4.66
N VAL A 155 -12.23 -17.78 -3.43
CA VAL A 155 -13.05 -18.82 -2.79
C VAL A 155 -14.32 -19.09 -3.60
N ALA A 156 -15.03 -18.05 -4.04
CA ALA A 156 -16.24 -18.20 -4.85
C ALA A 156 -15.97 -18.91 -6.18
N MET A 157 -14.81 -18.67 -6.80
CA MET A 157 -14.40 -19.32 -8.04
C MET A 157 -14.04 -20.79 -7.83
N GLU A 158 -13.38 -21.14 -6.71
CA GLU A 158 -13.14 -22.55 -6.35
C GLU A 158 -14.45 -23.29 -6.11
N VAL A 159 -15.36 -22.70 -5.32
CA VAL A 159 -16.70 -23.28 -5.07
C VAL A 159 -17.44 -23.50 -6.40
N ARG A 160 -17.47 -22.49 -7.28
CA ARG A 160 -18.09 -22.63 -8.61
C ARG A 160 -17.45 -23.74 -9.44
N ASN A 161 -16.13 -23.92 -9.34
CA ASN A 161 -15.41 -24.94 -10.07
C ASN A 161 -15.69 -26.35 -9.53
N MET A 162 -15.99 -26.50 -8.24
CA MET A 162 -16.43 -27.77 -7.65
C MET A 162 -17.83 -28.21 -8.12
N PHE A 163 -18.67 -27.27 -8.54
CA PHE A 163 -20.03 -27.54 -9.06
C PHE A 163 -20.09 -27.62 -10.60
N LYS A 164 -18.95 -27.57 -11.29
CA LYS A 164 -18.83 -27.83 -12.72
C LYS A 164 -18.14 -29.16 -12.95
#